data_AF-A0A0H0XNB9-F1
#
_entry.id   AF-A0A0H0XNB9-F1
#
_cell.length_a   1.000
_cell.length_b   1.000
_cell.length_c   1.000
_cell.angle_alpha   90.00
_cell.angle_beta   90.00
_cell.angle_gamma   90.00
#
_symmetry.space_group_name_H-M   'P 1'
#
loop_
_entity.id
_entity.type
_entity.pdbx_description
1 polymer ?
#
loop_
_entity_poly.entity_id
_entity_poly.type
_entity_poly.pdbx_seq_one_letter_code
_entity_poly.pdbx_strand_id
1 'polypeptide(L)'
;MKRAMILSTVCLALAGCSVVPQTSYDRSAGFAAQSNTFAAPANRTSASVAPARARIASAAPIASNAAAAQCLNQLGSAGVRFEALPDQYRDQGCSTLGTVQMHALQGDSGRLNISNLGPVTCPVSTAFAAWVRFGVDRAAQEILGTRLASVQTMGSYSCRNVAGTDRRSGHATGTAIDIGGFVLADGRVISVESGWDGSADEREFLRVVQRSACRRFGTVLGPDYNAAHRDHFHVEGVIDGNSYCR
;
A
#
# COMPACT_ATOMS: atom_id res chain seq x y z
N MET A 1 2.70 60.12 12.72
CA MET A 1 1.38 60.41 13.30
C MET A 1 0.64 59.08 13.41
N LYS A 2 0.68 58.44 14.59
CA LYS A 2 -0.39 58.34 15.62
C LYS A 2 -1.53 57.34 15.27
N ARG A 3 -1.45 56.17 15.96
CA ARG A 3 -2.51 55.40 16.66
C ARG A 3 -3.56 54.68 15.77
N ALA A 4 -4.10 53.50 16.11
CA ALA A 4 -4.37 52.93 17.43
C ALA A 4 -4.48 51.39 17.44
N MET A 5 -4.05 50.80 18.56
CA MET A 5 -4.43 49.46 19.06
C MET A 5 -5.92 49.41 19.43
N ILE A 6 -6.56 48.24 19.32
CA ILE A 6 -7.61 47.80 20.25
C ILE A 6 -7.34 46.34 20.64
N LEU A 7 -7.41 46.11 21.95
CA LEU A 7 -7.14 44.90 22.72
C LEU A 7 -8.47 44.49 23.41
N SER A 8 -8.81 43.19 23.46
CA SER A 8 -9.66 42.52 24.49
C SER A 8 -9.79 41.03 24.06
N THR A 9 -9.22 39.99 24.70
CA THR A 9 -9.44 39.43 26.06
C THR A 9 -10.92 39.04 26.28
N VAL A 10 -11.34 37.80 26.53
CA VAL A 10 -11.24 36.95 27.75
C VAL A 10 -11.93 35.59 27.41
N CYS A 11 -11.26 34.43 27.59
CA CYS A 11 -11.44 33.38 28.64
C CYS A 11 -12.81 32.66 28.73
N LEU A 12 -12.85 31.33 28.58
CA LEU A 12 -13.18 30.37 29.66
C LEU A 12 -13.07 28.90 29.20
N ALA A 13 -12.45 28.07 30.03
CA ALA A 13 -12.36 26.62 29.93
C ALA A 13 -13.67 25.95 30.38
N LEU A 14 -13.93 24.71 29.94
CA LEU A 14 -14.65 23.72 30.73
C LEU A 14 -14.27 22.29 30.30
N ALA A 15 -13.82 21.52 31.28
CA ALA A 15 -13.62 20.08 31.24
C ALA A 15 -14.97 19.34 31.30
N GLY A 16 -15.02 18.14 30.73
CA GLY A 16 -16.17 17.25 30.85
C GLY A 16 -15.79 15.79 30.61
N CYS A 17 -15.43 15.07 31.67
CA CYS A 17 -15.46 13.62 31.72
C CYS A 17 -16.90 13.17 32.05
N SER A 18 -17.44 12.15 31.35
CA SER A 18 -18.61 11.36 31.77
C SER A 18 -18.57 10.03 31.00
N VAL A 19 -18.16 8.92 31.62
CA VAL A 19 -18.97 7.98 32.42
C VAL A 19 -19.85 7.08 31.55
N VAL A 20 -19.47 5.80 31.56
CA VAL A 20 -20.13 4.62 31.00
C VAL A 20 -21.31 4.21 31.89
N PRO A 21 -22.45 3.76 31.34
CA PRO A 21 -23.36 2.90 32.06
C PRO A 21 -23.21 1.44 31.59
N GLN A 22 -22.82 0.58 32.53
CA GLN A 22 -23.02 -0.87 32.44
C GLN A 22 -24.49 -1.16 32.73
N THR A 23 -25.16 -1.90 31.85
CA THR A 23 -26.46 -2.50 32.14
C THR A 23 -26.24 -3.89 32.71
N SER A 24 -26.73 -4.08 33.94
CA SER A 24 -26.87 -5.39 34.59
C SER A 24 -28.23 -5.40 35.29
N TYR A 25 -29.06 -6.40 34.96
CA TYR A 25 -30.25 -6.93 35.68
C TYR A 25 -31.14 -7.65 34.64
N ASP A 26 -31.81 -8.79 34.86
CA ASP A 26 -31.89 -9.74 35.98
C ASP A 26 -32.71 -10.96 35.51
N ARG A 27 -32.61 -12.07 36.26
CA ARG A 27 -33.61 -13.13 36.57
C ARG A 27 -34.58 -13.60 35.47
N SER A 28 -34.80 -14.91 35.31
CA SER A 28 -35.56 -15.69 36.29
C SER A 28 -35.61 -17.19 35.94
N ALA A 29 -35.68 -18.02 37.00
CA ALA A 29 -36.29 -19.37 37.11
C ALA A 29 -35.70 -20.51 36.24
N GLY A 30 -35.17 -21.63 36.76
CA GLY A 30 -35.47 -22.38 37.97
C GLY A 30 -36.43 -23.53 37.64
N PHE A 31 -35.98 -24.80 37.70
CA PHE A 31 -36.72 -25.92 38.30
C PHE A 31 -35.92 -27.25 38.26
N ALA A 32 -35.78 -27.80 39.47
CA ALA A 32 -35.78 -29.20 39.89
C ALA A 32 -34.81 -30.26 39.29
N ALA A 33 -34.00 -30.76 40.21
CA ALA A 33 -33.30 -32.03 40.23
C ALA A 33 -34.17 -33.26 39.94
N GLN A 34 -33.53 -34.32 39.44
CA GLN A 34 -33.69 -35.67 39.98
C GLN A 34 -32.51 -36.57 39.61
N SER A 35 -31.93 -37.14 40.66
CA SER A 35 -30.87 -38.14 40.73
C SER A 35 -31.34 -39.52 40.28
N ASN A 36 -30.49 -40.27 39.58
CA ASN A 36 -30.49 -41.73 39.65
C ASN A 36 -29.08 -42.30 39.39
N THR A 37 -28.63 -43.08 40.35
CA THR A 37 -27.42 -43.92 40.35
C THR A 37 -27.69 -45.23 39.61
N PHE A 38 -26.79 -45.62 38.70
CA PHE A 38 -26.61 -47.02 38.29
C PHE A 38 -25.13 -47.31 38.04
N ALA A 39 -24.67 -48.45 38.56
CA ALA A 39 -23.29 -48.91 38.62
C ALA A 39 -22.77 -49.49 37.28
N ALA A 40 -21.43 -49.50 37.18
CA ALA A 40 -20.60 -49.87 36.02
C ALA A 40 -20.73 -51.32 35.54
N PRO A 41 -20.15 -51.63 34.35
CA PRO A 41 -18.92 -52.41 34.41
C PRO A 41 -17.79 -51.93 33.48
N ALA A 42 -16.57 -52.35 33.86
CA ALA A 42 -15.30 -52.08 33.22
C ALA A 42 -15.21 -52.60 31.77
N ASN A 43 -14.55 -51.86 30.86
CA ASN A 43 -13.39 -52.37 30.11
C ASN A 43 -12.74 -51.28 29.21
N ARG A 44 -11.42 -51.47 29.01
CA ARG A 44 -10.54 -50.93 27.97
C ARG A 44 -9.97 -49.51 28.15
N THR A 45 -8.72 -49.52 28.58
CA THR A 45 -7.68 -48.51 28.39
C THR A 45 -7.65 -47.96 26.96
N SER A 46 -8.18 -46.76 26.78
CA SER A 46 -7.89 -45.92 25.62
C SER A 46 -6.81 -44.93 26.06
N ALA A 47 -5.59 -45.11 25.56
CA ALA A 47 -4.51 -44.16 25.76
C ALA A 47 -4.95 -42.78 25.23
N SER A 48 -5.04 -41.82 26.15
CA SER A 48 -5.18 -40.40 25.84
C SER A 48 -3.93 -39.97 25.06
N VAL A 49 -4.07 -39.81 23.75
CA VAL A 49 -3.07 -39.08 22.95
C VAL A 49 -3.29 -37.61 23.27
N ALA A 50 -2.42 -37.05 24.10
CA ALA A 50 -2.35 -35.61 24.31
C ALA A 50 -2.22 -34.90 22.95
N PRO A 51 -2.92 -33.78 22.71
CA PRO A 51 -2.79 -33.09 21.44
C PRO A 51 -1.35 -32.61 21.30
N ALA A 52 -0.69 -33.00 20.20
CA ALA A 52 0.60 -32.46 19.83
C ALA A 52 0.48 -30.93 19.84
N ARG A 53 1.22 -30.26 20.74
CA ARG A 53 1.37 -28.81 20.72
C ARG A 53 1.79 -28.44 19.30
N ALA A 54 0.90 -27.77 18.57
CA ALA A 54 1.21 -27.26 17.25
C ALA A 54 2.50 -26.45 17.37
N ARG A 55 3.57 -26.93 16.73
CA ARG A 55 4.80 -26.14 16.61
C ARG A 55 4.37 -24.84 15.96
N ILE A 56 4.63 -23.71 16.63
CA ILE A 56 4.48 -22.38 16.04
C ILE A 56 5.27 -22.45 14.74
N ALA A 57 4.57 -22.47 13.60
CA ALA A 57 5.21 -22.57 12.31
C ALA A 57 6.14 -21.37 12.19
N SER A 58 7.44 -21.63 11.97
CA SER A 58 8.39 -20.59 11.62
C SER A 58 7.80 -19.79 10.46
N ALA A 59 7.84 -18.46 10.55
CA ALA A 59 7.42 -17.60 9.44
C ALA A 59 8.09 -18.09 8.15
N ALA A 60 7.32 -18.23 7.07
CA ALA A 60 7.84 -18.68 5.79
C ALA A 60 9.05 -17.81 5.38
N PRO A 61 10.11 -18.40 4.81
CA PRO A 61 11.28 -17.63 4.41
C PRO A 61 10.90 -16.59 3.37
N ILE A 62 11.23 -15.33 3.64
CA ILE A 62 10.88 -14.15 2.82
C ILE A 62 11.59 -14.17 1.45
N ALA A 63 12.76 -14.82 1.37
CA ALA A 63 13.44 -15.13 0.11
C ALA A 63 13.45 -16.65 -0.10
N SER A 64 12.39 -17.17 -0.71
CA SER A 64 12.21 -18.61 -0.91
C SER A 64 13.05 -19.20 -2.06
N ASN A 65 13.68 -18.36 -2.89
CA ASN A 65 14.52 -18.79 -4.02
C ASN A 65 15.58 -17.74 -4.40
N ALA A 66 16.51 -18.13 -5.29
CA ALA A 66 17.63 -17.28 -5.72
C ALA A 66 17.19 -16.00 -6.44
N ALA A 67 16.14 -16.06 -7.27
CA ALA A 67 15.63 -14.88 -7.97
C ALA A 67 15.04 -13.85 -6.99
N ALA A 68 14.30 -14.32 -5.98
CA ALA A 68 13.81 -13.47 -4.90
C ALA A 68 14.97 -12.80 -4.14
N ALA A 69 15.98 -13.58 -3.74
CA ALA A 69 17.16 -13.04 -3.06
C ALA A 69 17.91 -12.00 -3.90
N GLN A 70 18.10 -12.26 -5.21
CA GLN A 70 18.73 -11.33 -6.14
C GLN A 70 17.95 -10.00 -6.22
N CYS A 71 16.63 -10.07 -6.32
CA CYS A 71 15.80 -8.87 -6.40
C CYS A 71 15.85 -8.04 -5.10
N LEU A 72 15.80 -8.68 -3.92
CA LEU A 72 15.97 -7.97 -2.65
C LEU A 72 17.34 -7.29 -2.54
N ASN A 73 18.40 -7.95 -3.01
CA ASN A 73 19.74 -7.35 -3.07
C ASN A 73 19.81 -6.16 -4.04
N GLN A 74 19.13 -6.24 -5.19
CA GLN A 74 19.04 -5.13 -6.15
C GLN A 74 18.33 -3.92 -5.52
N LEU A 75 17.21 -4.13 -4.84
CA LEU A 75 16.49 -3.06 -4.13
C LEU A 75 17.38 -2.42 -3.05
N GLY A 76 18.06 -3.24 -2.24
CA GLY A 76 18.99 -2.75 -1.22
C GLY A 76 20.14 -1.94 -1.81
N SER A 77 20.74 -2.43 -2.89
CA SER A 77 21.85 -1.75 -3.59
C SER A 77 21.41 -0.46 -4.27
N ALA A 78 20.15 -0.39 -4.71
CA ALA A 78 19.55 0.83 -5.27
C ALA A 78 19.18 1.86 -4.19
N GLY A 79 19.39 1.56 -2.90
CA GLY A 79 19.08 2.47 -1.79
C GLY A 79 17.59 2.51 -1.42
N VAL A 80 16.82 1.50 -1.81
CA VAL A 80 15.40 1.40 -1.44
C VAL A 80 15.27 1.01 0.04
N ARG A 81 14.39 1.70 0.77
CA ARG A 81 13.97 1.33 2.11
C ARG A 81 12.69 0.53 2.01
N PHE A 82 12.77 -0.76 2.32
CA PHE A 82 11.64 -1.67 2.20
C PHE A 82 11.61 -2.69 3.33
N GLU A 83 10.42 -3.25 3.54
CA GLU A 83 10.20 -4.50 4.26
C GLU A 83 9.84 -5.58 3.23
N ALA A 84 10.48 -6.75 3.33
CA ALA A 84 10.08 -7.88 2.51
C ALA A 84 9.00 -8.69 3.24
N LEU A 85 7.92 -9.01 2.54
CA LEU A 85 6.68 -9.51 3.15
C LEU A 85 6.57 -11.03 2.98
N PRO A 86 5.94 -11.74 3.93
CA PRO A 86 5.63 -13.16 3.76
C PRO A 86 4.68 -13.42 2.59
N ASP A 87 4.91 -14.52 1.87
CA ASP A 87 4.02 -14.99 0.82
C ASP A 87 2.64 -15.34 1.37
N GLN A 88 1.58 -14.87 0.71
CA GLN A 88 0.20 -15.16 1.11
C GLN A 88 -0.70 -15.44 -0.10
N TYR A 89 -1.45 -16.53 -0.04
CA TYR A 89 -2.62 -16.79 -0.88
C TYR A 89 -3.85 -16.35 -0.10
N ARG A 90 -4.55 -15.33 -0.58
CA ARG A 90 -5.61 -14.66 0.20
C ARG A 90 -7.00 -15.10 -0.22
N ASP A 91 -7.21 -15.32 -1.51
CA ASP A 91 -8.48 -15.79 -2.09
C ASP A 91 -8.23 -16.36 -3.50
N GLN A 92 -9.26 -16.84 -4.18
CA GLN A 92 -9.19 -17.33 -5.54
C GLN A 92 -8.63 -16.26 -6.50
N GLY A 93 -7.42 -16.48 -6.99
CA GLY A 93 -6.73 -15.54 -7.88
C GLY A 93 -6.23 -14.27 -7.19
N CYS A 94 -6.13 -14.25 -5.86
CA CYS A 94 -5.60 -13.13 -5.09
C CYS A 94 -4.45 -13.56 -4.19
N SER A 95 -3.31 -12.90 -4.32
CA SER A 95 -2.10 -13.25 -3.59
C SER A 95 -1.13 -12.08 -3.44
N THR A 96 -0.23 -12.20 -2.47
CA THR A 96 0.94 -11.32 -2.31
C THR A 96 2.16 -12.22 -2.20
N LEU A 97 2.74 -12.58 -3.35
CA LEU A 97 3.88 -13.49 -3.46
C LEU A 97 5.12 -12.72 -3.91
N GLY A 98 6.25 -12.94 -3.25
CA GLY A 98 7.51 -12.25 -3.53
C GLY A 98 7.36 -10.74 -3.44
N THR A 99 6.51 -10.25 -2.54
CA THR A 99 6.19 -8.83 -2.41
C THR A 99 7.06 -8.15 -1.37
N VAL A 100 7.40 -6.89 -1.62
CA VAL A 100 7.96 -5.97 -0.65
C VAL A 100 6.99 -4.81 -0.41
N GLN A 101 7.13 -4.13 0.72
CA GLN A 101 6.54 -2.83 0.96
C GLN A 101 7.65 -1.78 0.97
N MET A 102 7.62 -0.83 0.05
CA MET A 102 8.61 0.24 -0.03
C MET A 102 8.13 1.49 0.72
N HIS A 103 9.03 2.12 1.47
CA HIS A 103 8.74 3.33 2.26
C HIS A 103 9.51 4.56 1.78
N ALA A 104 10.69 4.34 1.18
CA ALA A 104 11.51 5.41 0.63
C ALA A 104 12.45 4.88 -0.45
N LEU A 105 12.90 5.78 -1.31
CA LEU A 105 13.84 5.54 -2.40
C LEU A 105 15.00 6.53 -2.30
N GLN A 106 16.12 6.19 -2.93
CA GLN A 106 17.23 7.10 -3.12
C GLN A 106 17.08 7.82 -4.47
N GLY A 107 16.87 9.13 -4.44
CA GLY A 107 16.99 10.01 -5.60
C GLY A 107 18.45 10.40 -5.85
N ASP A 108 18.71 11.20 -6.89
CA ASP A 108 20.08 11.61 -7.22
C ASP A 108 20.64 12.63 -6.22
N SER A 109 19.77 13.49 -5.68
CA SER A 109 20.15 14.60 -4.79
C SER A 109 19.57 14.46 -3.37
N GLY A 110 18.99 13.31 -3.02
CA GLY A 110 18.43 13.08 -1.68
C GLY A 110 17.46 11.91 -1.60
N ARG A 111 17.00 11.63 -0.38
CA ARG A 111 15.96 10.60 -0.14
C ARG A 111 14.58 11.09 -0.58
N LEU A 112 13.80 10.17 -1.14
CA LEU A 112 12.43 10.35 -1.61
C LEU A 112 11.51 9.45 -0.78
N ASN A 113 10.42 9.98 -0.23
CA ASN A 113 9.44 9.16 0.49
C ASN A 113 8.40 8.54 -0.46
N ILE A 114 7.73 7.49 0.00
CA ILE A 114 6.55 6.92 -0.65
C ILE A 114 5.43 6.84 0.37
N SER A 115 4.24 7.33 0.04
CA SER A 115 3.06 7.27 0.91
C SER A 115 1.99 6.35 0.33
N ASN A 116 1.30 5.60 1.21
CA ASN A 116 0.17 4.72 0.90
C ASN A 116 0.49 3.57 -0.08
N LEU A 117 1.73 3.07 -0.06
CA LEU A 117 2.11 1.92 -0.86
C LEU A 117 1.98 0.64 -0.02
N GLY A 118 1.25 -0.34 -0.56
CA GLY A 118 1.10 -1.65 0.04
C GLY A 118 2.12 -2.67 -0.50
N PRO A 119 1.78 -3.97 -0.46
CA PRO A 119 2.57 -5.03 -1.08
C PRO A 119 2.73 -4.80 -2.59
N VAL A 120 3.96 -4.90 -3.09
CA VAL A 120 4.29 -4.85 -4.52
C VAL A 120 5.26 -5.99 -4.84
N THR A 121 5.03 -6.73 -5.91
CA THR A 121 5.95 -7.79 -6.34
C THR A 121 7.35 -7.24 -6.59
N CYS A 122 8.37 -8.05 -6.32
CA CYS A 122 9.75 -7.58 -6.39
C CYS A 122 10.14 -7.03 -7.79
N PRO A 123 9.79 -7.67 -8.94
CA PRO A 123 10.09 -7.12 -10.26
C PRO A 123 9.49 -5.72 -10.48
N VAL A 124 8.22 -5.53 -10.11
CA VAL A 124 7.54 -4.23 -10.23
C VAL A 124 8.16 -3.20 -9.28
N SER A 125 8.57 -3.62 -8.08
CA SER A 125 9.25 -2.75 -7.11
C SER A 125 10.58 -2.24 -7.64
N THR A 126 11.38 -3.09 -8.27
CA THR A 126 12.65 -2.70 -8.90
C THR A 126 12.42 -1.73 -10.06
N ALA A 127 11.45 -2.00 -10.93
CA ALA A 127 11.09 -1.10 -12.02
C ALA A 127 10.57 0.26 -11.52
N PHE A 128 9.75 0.25 -10.47
CA PHE A 128 9.23 1.47 -9.83
C PHE A 128 10.33 2.30 -9.20
N ALA A 129 11.24 1.69 -8.43
CA ALA A 129 12.38 2.39 -7.84
C ALA A 129 13.25 3.08 -8.90
N ALA A 130 13.56 2.37 -9.99
CA ALA A 130 14.33 2.91 -11.11
C ALA A 130 13.55 4.01 -11.86
N TRP A 131 12.25 3.84 -12.07
CA TRP A 131 11.40 4.84 -12.71
C TRP A 131 11.31 6.13 -11.89
N VAL A 132 11.07 6.03 -10.58
CA VAL A 132 10.98 7.21 -9.71
C VAL A 132 12.30 7.97 -9.72
N ARG A 133 13.45 7.28 -9.59
CA ARG A 133 14.75 7.95 -9.62
C ARG A 133 15.08 8.57 -10.98
N PHE A 134 14.96 7.81 -12.06
CA PHE A 134 15.49 8.21 -13.35
C PHE A 134 14.48 8.90 -14.27
N GLY A 135 13.19 8.66 -14.08
CA GLY A 135 12.10 9.25 -14.85
C GLY A 135 11.44 10.43 -14.12
N VAL A 136 11.16 10.29 -12.82
CA VAL A 136 10.39 11.29 -12.06
C VAL A 136 11.28 12.34 -11.41
N ASP A 137 12.24 11.95 -10.58
CA ASP A 137 13.10 12.88 -9.82
C ASP A 137 13.95 13.76 -10.74
N ARG A 138 14.45 13.20 -11.86
CA ARG A 138 15.18 13.98 -12.88
C ARG A 138 14.27 14.93 -13.65
N ALA A 139 13.08 14.49 -14.06
CA ALA A 139 12.11 15.36 -14.73
C ALA A 139 11.68 16.53 -13.82
N ALA A 140 11.51 16.28 -12.51
CA ALA A 140 11.22 17.35 -11.56
C ALA A 140 12.35 18.40 -11.52
N GLN A 141 13.61 17.97 -11.49
CA GLN A 141 14.75 18.89 -11.50
C GLN A 141 14.84 19.68 -12.81
N GLU A 142 14.66 19.02 -13.95
CA GLU A 142 14.81 19.62 -15.28
C GLU A 142 13.66 20.58 -15.63
N ILE A 143 12.42 20.20 -15.30
CA ILE A 143 11.21 20.92 -15.74
C ILE A 143 10.72 21.87 -14.66
N LEU A 144 10.74 21.43 -13.39
CA LEU A 144 10.18 22.18 -12.27
C LEU A 144 11.26 22.92 -11.45
N GLY A 145 12.54 22.72 -11.77
CA GLY A 145 13.68 23.39 -11.13
C GLY A 145 13.96 22.92 -9.70
N THR A 146 13.36 21.82 -9.26
CA THR A 146 13.52 21.29 -7.90
C THR A 146 13.42 19.78 -7.87
N ARG A 147 14.11 19.14 -6.93
CA ARG A 147 14.07 17.69 -6.77
C ARG A 147 12.72 17.20 -6.23
N LEU A 148 12.45 15.93 -6.46
CA LEU A 148 11.33 15.25 -5.82
C LEU A 148 11.62 15.09 -4.31
N ALA A 149 10.56 15.08 -3.51
CA ALA A 149 10.60 14.78 -2.08
C ALA A 149 9.74 13.56 -1.73
N SER A 150 8.62 13.35 -2.42
CA SER A 150 7.75 12.19 -2.19
C SER A 150 6.95 11.81 -3.43
N VAL A 151 6.67 10.53 -3.58
CA VAL A 151 5.62 10.00 -4.47
C VAL A 151 4.38 9.69 -3.63
N GLN A 152 3.21 10.15 -4.07
CA GLN A 152 1.93 9.86 -3.43
C GLN A 152 1.22 8.74 -4.21
N THR A 153 1.16 7.54 -3.64
CA THR A 153 0.42 6.43 -4.22
C THR A 153 -0.99 6.35 -3.65
N MET A 154 -1.89 5.66 -4.35
CA MET A 154 -3.26 5.37 -3.93
C MET A 154 -3.45 3.90 -3.54
N GLY A 155 -2.40 3.09 -3.72
CA GLY A 155 -2.36 1.70 -3.31
C GLY A 155 -1.67 0.83 -4.35
N SER A 156 -1.44 -0.42 -3.97
CA SER A 156 -0.87 -1.44 -4.86
C SER A 156 -1.55 -2.80 -4.76
N TYR A 157 -2.28 -3.04 -3.67
CA TYR A 157 -3.01 -4.30 -3.48
C TYR A 157 -4.50 -4.06 -3.24
N SER A 158 -5.32 -4.76 -4.02
CA SER A 158 -6.78 -4.86 -3.83
C SER A 158 -7.27 -6.09 -4.58
N CYS A 159 -7.80 -7.08 -3.84
CA CYS A 159 -8.39 -8.29 -4.44
C CYS A 159 -9.72 -7.95 -5.13
N ARG A 160 -9.66 -7.62 -6.43
CA ARG A 160 -10.83 -7.29 -7.25
C ARG A 160 -10.59 -7.63 -8.72
N ASN A 161 -11.67 -7.76 -9.47
CA ASN A 161 -11.60 -7.81 -10.93
C ASN A 161 -11.48 -6.40 -11.51
N VAL A 162 -11.04 -6.33 -12.76
CA VAL A 162 -11.13 -5.10 -13.54
C VAL A 162 -12.60 -4.78 -13.76
N ALA A 163 -12.97 -3.52 -13.51
CA ALA A 163 -14.36 -3.07 -13.55
C ALA A 163 -15.03 -3.46 -14.88
N GLY A 164 -16.22 -4.07 -14.79
CA GLY A 164 -16.98 -4.53 -15.95
C GLY A 164 -16.46 -5.81 -16.62
N THR A 165 -15.54 -6.56 -15.99
CA THR A 165 -14.99 -7.81 -16.52
C THR A 165 -14.86 -8.88 -15.45
N ASP A 166 -14.72 -10.15 -15.87
CA ASP A 166 -14.36 -11.26 -14.98
C ASP A 166 -12.84 -11.45 -14.81
N ARG A 167 -12.04 -10.57 -15.43
CA ARG A 167 -10.58 -10.64 -15.39
C ARG A 167 -10.06 -10.06 -14.10
N ARG A 168 -9.12 -10.78 -13.47
CA ARG A 168 -8.44 -10.28 -12.27
C ARG A 168 -7.53 -9.09 -12.60
N SER A 169 -7.57 -8.05 -11.76
CA SER A 169 -6.67 -6.88 -11.86
C SER A 169 -5.26 -7.22 -11.36
N GLY A 170 -4.21 -6.55 -11.88
CA GLY A 170 -2.86 -6.68 -11.32
C GLY A 170 -2.76 -6.25 -9.85
N HIS A 171 -3.67 -5.40 -9.36
CA HIS A 171 -3.75 -5.10 -7.93
C HIS A 171 -4.06 -6.33 -7.07
N ALA A 172 -4.71 -7.36 -7.61
CA ALA A 172 -5.00 -8.56 -6.84
C ALA A 172 -3.78 -9.44 -6.57
N THR A 173 -2.69 -9.20 -7.30
CA THR A 173 -1.42 -9.92 -7.18
C THR A 173 -0.26 -9.01 -6.79
N GLY A 174 -0.54 -7.74 -6.45
CA GLY A 174 0.50 -6.74 -6.12
C GLY A 174 1.41 -6.40 -7.31
N THR A 175 0.93 -6.57 -8.54
CA THR A 175 1.70 -6.26 -9.76
C THR A 175 1.34 -4.88 -10.34
N ALA A 176 0.50 -4.11 -9.65
CA ALA A 176 0.09 -2.78 -10.05
C ALA A 176 0.28 -1.74 -8.93
N ILE A 177 0.49 -0.48 -9.32
CA ILE A 177 0.57 0.69 -8.42
C ILE A 177 -0.24 1.82 -9.04
N ASP A 178 -1.08 2.46 -8.22
CA ASP A 178 -1.77 3.69 -8.59
C ASP A 178 -1.04 4.89 -7.97
N ILE A 179 -0.68 5.90 -8.78
CA ILE A 179 0.08 7.09 -8.37
C ILE A 179 -0.77 8.34 -8.59
N GLY A 180 -1.15 9.01 -7.50
CA GLY A 180 -2.01 10.21 -7.54
C GLY A 180 -1.24 11.53 -7.63
N GLY A 181 0.05 11.55 -7.31
CA GLY A 181 0.83 12.79 -7.41
C GLY A 181 2.24 12.74 -6.83
N PHE A 182 2.87 13.92 -6.82
CA PHE A 182 4.28 14.11 -6.51
C PHE A 182 4.46 15.34 -5.60
N VAL A 183 5.26 15.22 -4.55
CA VAL A 183 5.64 16.33 -3.67
C VAL A 183 7.07 16.72 -3.98
N LEU A 184 7.30 18.00 -4.21
CA LEU A 184 8.62 18.57 -4.49
C LEU A 184 9.32 19.03 -3.22
N ALA A 185 10.64 19.19 -3.26
CA ALA A 185 11.42 19.62 -2.11
C ALA A 185 11.14 21.07 -1.66
N ASP A 186 10.53 21.89 -2.52
CA ASP A 186 10.08 23.25 -2.19
C ASP A 186 8.66 23.30 -1.61
N GLY A 187 8.01 22.14 -1.44
CA GLY A 187 6.68 22.03 -0.86
C GLY A 187 5.52 22.05 -1.87
N ARG A 188 5.78 22.29 -3.16
CA ARG A 188 4.74 22.16 -4.20
C ARG A 188 4.24 20.71 -4.30
N VAL A 189 2.95 20.57 -4.57
CA VAL A 189 2.30 19.28 -4.83
C VAL A 189 1.79 19.29 -6.27
N ILE A 190 2.27 18.35 -7.06
CA ILE A 190 1.80 18.11 -8.42
C ILE A 190 0.88 16.90 -8.39
N SER A 191 -0.43 17.14 -8.30
CA SER A 191 -1.43 16.07 -8.40
C SER A 191 -1.62 15.69 -9.87
N VAL A 192 -1.91 14.41 -10.14
CA VAL A 192 -2.26 13.98 -11.50
C VAL A 192 -3.56 14.63 -11.93
N GLU A 193 -4.60 14.62 -11.08
CA GLU A 193 -5.93 15.18 -11.38
C GLU A 193 -5.88 16.64 -11.83
N SER A 194 -5.25 17.51 -11.02
CA SER A 194 -5.22 18.95 -11.31
C SER A 194 -4.09 19.34 -12.26
N GLY A 195 -2.96 18.62 -12.21
CA GLY A 195 -1.78 18.94 -13.01
C GLY A 195 -1.91 18.52 -14.46
N TRP A 196 -2.78 17.55 -14.78
CA TRP A 196 -2.89 17.01 -16.14
C TRP A 196 -3.25 18.07 -17.19
N ASP A 197 -4.11 19.02 -16.79
CA ASP A 197 -4.52 20.19 -17.56
C ASP A 197 -4.15 21.51 -16.85
N GLY A 198 -3.22 21.45 -15.89
CA GLY A 198 -2.78 22.55 -15.04
C GLY A 198 -1.85 23.54 -15.77
N SER A 199 -0.84 24.06 -15.05
CA SER A 199 0.16 24.96 -15.65
C SER A 199 1.00 24.27 -16.74
N ALA A 200 1.66 25.05 -17.60
CA ALA A 200 2.48 24.48 -18.69
C ALA A 200 3.55 23.50 -18.17
N ASP A 201 4.23 23.84 -17.08
CA ASP A 201 5.28 23.03 -16.50
C ASP A 201 4.74 21.76 -15.82
N GLU A 202 3.59 21.84 -15.14
CA GLU A 202 2.93 20.67 -14.55
C GLU A 202 2.48 19.68 -15.63
N ARG A 203 1.87 20.19 -16.70
CA ARG A 203 1.46 19.35 -17.83
C ARG A 203 2.67 18.68 -18.46
N GLU A 204 3.73 19.43 -18.76
CA GLU A 204 4.93 18.84 -19.37
C GLU A 204 5.58 17.81 -18.44
N PHE A 205 5.73 18.12 -17.15
CA PHE A 205 6.24 17.18 -16.16
C PHE A 205 5.43 15.88 -16.13
N LEU A 206 4.10 15.95 -16.04
CA LEU A 206 3.26 14.76 -15.99
C LEU A 206 3.29 13.96 -17.30
N ARG A 207 3.35 14.62 -18.46
CA ARG A 207 3.51 13.93 -19.75
C ARG A 207 4.87 13.25 -19.85
N VAL A 208 5.97 13.88 -19.42
CA VAL A 208 7.30 13.25 -19.36
C VAL A 208 7.29 12.04 -18.42
N VAL A 209 6.71 12.20 -17.24
CA VAL A 209 6.59 11.14 -16.23
C VAL A 209 5.83 9.94 -16.80
N GLN A 210 4.66 10.12 -17.40
CA GLN A 210 3.88 9.05 -18.01
C GLN A 210 4.64 8.40 -19.18
N ARG A 211 5.21 9.19 -20.11
CA ARG A 211 6.01 8.67 -21.24
C ARG A 211 7.20 7.83 -20.77
N SER A 212 7.84 8.24 -19.68
CA SER A 212 8.97 7.49 -19.10
C SER A 212 8.51 6.19 -18.41
N ALA A 213 7.31 6.16 -17.83
CA ALA A 213 6.70 4.95 -17.28
C ALA A 213 6.42 3.93 -18.38
N CYS A 214 5.90 4.38 -19.53
CA CYS A 214 5.58 3.52 -20.67
C CYS A 214 6.80 2.77 -21.26
N ARG A 215 8.03 3.17 -20.90
CA ARG A 215 9.27 2.48 -21.29
C ARG A 215 9.70 1.39 -20.32
N ARG A 216 8.93 1.14 -19.24
CA ARG A 216 9.32 0.27 -18.12
C ARG A 216 8.23 -0.72 -17.73
N PHE A 217 6.98 -0.27 -17.73
CA PHE A 217 5.85 -1.09 -17.29
C PHE A 217 5.08 -1.67 -18.48
N GLY A 218 4.52 -2.86 -18.28
CA GLY A 218 3.74 -3.56 -19.30
C GLY A 218 2.44 -2.85 -19.63
N THR A 219 1.81 -2.23 -18.63
CA THR A 219 0.64 -1.37 -18.79
C THR A 219 0.86 -0.05 -18.07
N VAL A 220 0.54 1.06 -18.74
CA VAL A 220 0.47 2.40 -18.16
C VAL A 220 -0.81 3.06 -18.63
N LEU A 221 -1.66 3.46 -17.70
CA LEU A 221 -2.92 4.17 -17.96
C LEU A 221 -2.88 5.51 -17.22
N GLY A 222 -3.20 6.59 -17.92
CA GLY A 222 -3.34 7.92 -17.34
C GLY A 222 -4.68 8.59 -17.66
N PRO A 223 -4.80 9.90 -17.39
CA PRO A 223 -6.07 10.61 -17.52
C PRO A 223 -6.66 10.63 -18.94
N ASP A 224 -5.82 10.55 -19.98
CA ASP A 224 -6.27 10.48 -21.37
C ASP A 224 -6.85 9.10 -21.76
N TYR A 225 -6.71 8.07 -20.91
CA TYR A 225 -7.25 6.74 -21.20
C TYR A 225 -8.76 6.66 -20.98
N ASN A 226 -9.25 6.96 -19.77
CA ASN A 226 -10.66 7.00 -19.42
C ASN A 226 -10.92 7.71 -18.08
N ALA A 227 -12.20 7.94 -17.77
CA ALA A 227 -12.64 8.65 -16.56
C ALA A 227 -12.24 7.98 -15.23
N ALA A 228 -11.94 6.68 -15.22
CA ALA A 228 -11.51 5.97 -14.02
C ALA A 228 -10.04 6.27 -13.67
N HIS A 229 -9.23 6.73 -14.62
CA HIS A 229 -7.82 7.05 -14.44
C HIS A 229 -7.54 8.56 -14.50
N ARG A 230 -8.59 9.40 -14.37
CA ARG A 230 -8.47 10.85 -14.49
C ARG A 230 -7.57 11.49 -13.42
N ASP A 231 -7.42 10.82 -12.28
CA ASP A 231 -6.79 11.35 -11.07
C ASP A 231 -5.49 10.61 -10.70
N HIS A 232 -5.05 9.63 -11.49
CA HIS A 232 -3.84 8.88 -11.20
C HIS A 232 -3.21 8.24 -12.44
N PHE A 233 -1.93 7.88 -12.33
CA PHE A 233 -1.30 6.91 -13.20
C PHE A 233 -1.45 5.51 -12.63
N HIS A 234 -1.96 4.58 -13.43
CA HIS A 234 -1.90 3.16 -13.13
C HIS A 234 -0.72 2.55 -13.87
N VAL A 235 0.22 1.92 -13.14
CA VAL A 235 1.33 1.17 -13.73
C VAL A 235 1.22 -0.30 -13.33
N GLU A 236 1.31 -1.22 -14.28
CA GLU A 236 1.18 -2.67 -14.03
C GLU A 236 2.23 -3.48 -14.81
N GLY A 237 2.84 -4.44 -14.10
CA GLY A 237 3.82 -5.38 -14.65
C GLY A 237 5.12 -4.72 -15.11
N VAL A 238 6.06 -5.53 -15.61
CA VAL A 238 7.27 -5.05 -16.28
C VAL A 238 7.22 -5.48 -17.75
N ILE A 239 7.83 -4.70 -18.66
CA ILE A 239 7.80 -5.04 -20.09
C ILE A 239 8.52 -6.37 -20.35
N ASP A 240 7.81 -7.33 -20.93
CA ASP A 240 8.31 -8.62 -21.42
C ASP A 240 7.96 -8.85 -22.91
N GLY A 241 7.56 -7.79 -23.62
CA GLY A 241 7.10 -7.83 -25.01
C GLY A 241 6.37 -6.54 -25.39
N ASN A 242 5.10 -6.67 -25.79
CA ASN A 242 4.27 -5.52 -26.12
C ASN A 242 3.81 -4.79 -24.85
N SER A 243 3.95 -3.46 -24.82
CA SER A 243 3.43 -2.60 -23.75
C SER A 243 2.14 -1.91 -24.16
N TYR A 244 1.17 -1.79 -23.24
CA TYR A 244 -0.02 -0.98 -23.41
C TYR A 244 0.15 0.37 -22.69
N CYS A 245 0.32 1.45 -23.46
CA CYS A 245 0.51 2.80 -22.94
C CYS A 245 -0.62 3.70 -23.46
N ARG A 246 -1.36 4.32 -22.53
CA ARG A 246 -2.45 5.27 -22.78
C ARG A 246 -2.44 6.37 -21.72
#